data_AF-A0A2K3LTU3-F1
#
_entry.id   AF-A0A2K3LTU3-F1
#
_cell.length_a   1.000
_cell.length_b   1.000
_cell.length_c   1.000
_cell.angle_alpha   90.00
_cell.angle_beta   90.00
_cell.angle_gamma   90.00
#
_symmetry.space_group_name_H-M   'P 1'
#
loop_
_entity.id
_entity.type
_entity.pdbx_description
1 polymer ?
#
loop_
_entity_poly.entity_id
_entity_poly.type
_entity_poly.pdbx_seq_one_letter_code
_entity_poly.pdbx_strand_id
1 'polypeptide(L)'
;MGNNLPNNVGTNIGISITKKESYLQEEKSETWYMSYCIGSSDVLSYLQTTYDRDGLLKHIYIYFSKPRFIGLVIRAENNRLQQINTDAFGTFCPGTNFVNETKNRWNGVTKTSVAYNWSEDEGSLVVVEQKRKSGFKMPCVVTVAYYYAINAQRRNYFILQKKYDVGLSITVDIRLVDNVLDLSWKGPSEHPSFALFEMFRQISRTWTWKWTACPHCAAQTHIQQFQTETENDDEESNYLQQPRQIVMGGNILANQGVIKGNNNGNFFVKQLNILRGG
;
A
#
# COMPACT_ATOMS: atom_id res chain seq x y z
N MET A 1 17.87 -2.54 33.12
CA MET A 1 18.15 -1.47 32.13
C MET A 1 17.00 -1.47 31.14
N GLY A 2 16.04 -0.56 31.33
CA GLY A 2 14.86 -0.47 30.49
C GLY A 2 15.18 0.33 29.23
N ASN A 3 15.02 -0.29 28.06
CA ASN A 3 15.10 0.40 26.78
C ASN A 3 13.84 1.25 26.60
N ASN A 4 13.92 2.52 27.01
CA ASN A 4 12.94 3.52 26.65
C ASN A 4 13.07 3.79 25.14
N LEU A 5 12.18 3.21 24.33
CA LEU A 5 11.95 3.67 22.98
C LEU A 5 11.43 5.12 23.04
N PRO A 6 11.97 6.07 22.26
CA PRO A 6 11.52 7.44 22.29
C PRO A 6 10.12 7.56 21.66
N ASN A 7 9.09 7.64 22.51
CA ASN A 7 7.69 7.91 22.15
C ASN A 7 7.47 9.39 21.77
N ASN A 8 8.11 9.89 20.72
CA ASN A 8 7.87 11.25 20.21
C ASN A 8 7.54 11.23 18.72
N VAL A 9 6.36 10.68 18.38
CA VAL A 9 5.70 11.03 17.12
C VAL A 9 5.17 12.45 17.28
N GLY A 10 5.76 13.41 16.56
CA GLY A 10 5.42 14.83 16.67
C GLY A 10 3.94 15.11 16.39
N THR A 11 3.37 16.05 17.15
CA THR A 11 1.94 16.44 17.26
C THR A 11 1.29 17.03 15.99
N ASN A 12 1.77 16.73 14.77
CA ASN A 12 1.31 17.37 13.53
C ASN A 12 1.20 16.39 12.35
N ILE A 13 0.60 15.22 12.57
CA ILE A 13 0.29 14.28 11.49
C ILE A 13 -1.22 14.20 11.35
N GLY A 14 -1.73 14.67 10.21
CA GLY A 14 -3.11 14.47 9.80
C GLY A 14 -3.18 13.34 8.80
N ILE A 15 -4.02 12.34 9.06
CA ILE A 15 -4.37 11.31 8.08
C ILE A 15 -5.83 11.52 7.71
N SER A 16 -6.11 11.66 6.42
CA SER A 16 -7.48 11.73 5.90
C SER A 16 -7.71 10.61 4.89
N ILE A 17 -8.85 9.94 4.99
CA ILE A 17 -9.29 8.94 4.02
C ILE A 17 -10.73 9.28 3.64
N THR A 18 -10.98 9.51 2.35
CA THR A 18 -12.29 9.89 1.85
C THR A 18 -12.68 9.02 0.68
N LYS A 19 -13.89 8.47 0.70
CA LYS A 19 -14.50 7.83 -0.47
C LYS A 19 -15.41 8.85 -1.16
N LYS A 20 -15.30 8.94 -2.48
CA LYS A 20 -16.22 9.68 -3.34
C LYS A 20 -16.75 8.75 -4.40
N GLU A 21 -18.06 8.80 -4.61
CA GLU A 21 -18.71 8.12 -5.71
C GLU A 21 -19.21 9.18 -6.69
N SER A 22 -19.08 8.90 -7.98
CA SER A 22 -19.57 9.77 -9.04
C SER A 22 -20.17 8.94 -10.17
N TYR A 23 -21.26 9.44 -10.73
CA TYR A 23 -21.97 8.85 -11.85
C TYR A 23 -21.87 9.80 -13.03
N LEU A 24 -21.16 9.41 -14.09
CA LEU A 24 -20.96 10.22 -15.29
C LEU A 24 -21.63 9.54 -16.47
N GLN A 25 -22.78 10.08 -16.87
CA GLN A 25 -23.57 9.79 -18.08
C GLN A 25 -23.91 8.32 -18.41
N GLU A 26 -23.31 7.33 -17.75
CA GLU A 26 -23.47 5.86 -17.88
C GLU A 26 -22.35 5.06 -17.18
N GLU A 27 -21.28 5.71 -16.70
CA GLU A 27 -20.19 5.05 -15.98
C GLU A 27 -20.25 5.39 -14.49
N LYS A 28 -20.12 4.37 -13.63
CA LYS A 28 -19.90 4.55 -12.19
C LYS A 28 -18.40 4.66 -11.94
N SER A 29 -17.99 5.60 -11.11
CA SER A 29 -16.63 5.72 -10.61
C SER A 29 -16.64 5.80 -9.09
N GLU A 30 -15.76 5.04 -8.45
CA GLU A 30 -15.47 5.14 -7.02
C GLU A 30 -14.02 5.60 -6.86
N THR A 31 -13.81 6.66 -6.08
CA THR A 31 -12.48 7.19 -5.81
C THR A 31 -12.23 7.22 -4.31
N TRP A 32 -11.17 6.57 -3.88
CA TRP A 32 -10.64 6.59 -2.54
C TRP A 32 -9.45 7.55 -2.50
N TYR A 33 -9.57 8.62 -1.74
CA TYR A 33 -8.49 9.54 -1.46
C TYR A 33 -7.87 9.21 -0.13
N MET A 34 -6.55 9.29 -0.05
CA MET A 34 -5.81 9.24 1.18
C MET A 34 -4.74 10.32 1.16
N SER A 35 -4.75 11.18 2.17
CA SER A 35 -3.75 12.23 2.31
C SER A 35 -3.09 12.20 3.67
N TYR A 36 -1.80 12.45 3.67
CA TYR A 36 -0.99 12.65 4.87
C TYR A 36 -0.49 14.08 4.89
N CYS A 37 -0.83 14.82 5.93
CA CYS A 37 -0.32 16.16 6.17
C CYS A 37 0.73 16.06 7.28
N ILE A 38 2.01 16.22 6.94
CA ILE A 38 3.14 16.18 7.87
C ILE A 38 3.82 17.56 7.84
N GLY A 39 3.45 18.42 8.79
CA GLY A 39 3.92 19.80 8.79
C GLY A 39 3.42 20.58 7.57
N SER A 40 4.32 20.87 6.61
CA SER A 40 3.97 21.52 5.33
C SER A 40 4.06 20.57 4.14
N SER A 41 4.33 19.28 4.36
CA SER A 41 4.41 18.27 3.31
C SER A 41 3.08 17.53 3.24
N ASP A 42 2.44 17.57 2.08
CA ASP A 42 1.24 16.79 1.79
C ASP A 42 1.59 15.63 0.87
N VAL A 43 1.38 14.41 1.37
CA VAL A 43 1.48 13.18 0.58
C VAL A 43 0.08 12.73 0.24
N LEU A 44 -0.29 12.84 -1.03
CA LEU A 44 -1.59 12.44 -1.54
C LEU A 44 -1.44 11.13 -2.28
N SER A 45 -2.35 10.21 -2.02
CA SER A 45 -2.54 8.99 -2.78
C SER A 45 -4.02 8.85 -3.08
N TYR A 46 -4.37 8.34 -4.26
CA TYR A 46 -5.75 7.96 -4.50
C TYR A 46 -5.85 6.74 -5.39
N LEU A 47 -6.96 6.05 -5.23
CA LEU A 47 -7.37 4.91 -6.02
C LEU A 47 -8.71 5.24 -6.62
N GLN A 48 -8.79 5.16 -7.93
CA GLN A 48 -10.03 5.29 -8.67
C GLN A 48 -10.32 3.99 -9.38
N THR A 49 -11.54 3.49 -9.20
CA THR A 49 -12.08 2.36 -9.94
C THR A 49 -13.23 2.85 -10.79
N THR A 50 -13.18 2.57 -12.09
CA THR A 50 -14.27 2.88 -13.01
C THR A 50 -14.92 1.60 -13.50
N TYR A 51 -16.23 1.65 -13.62
CA TYR A 51 -17.09 0.55 -14.02
C TYR A 51 -17.84 0.93 -15.30
N ASP A 52 -18.08 -0.05 -16.15
CA ASP A 52 -18.95 0.11 -17.31
C ASP A 52 -20.44 0.07 -16.94
N ARG A 53 -21.30 0.12 -17.97
CA ARG A 53 -22.76 0.12 -17.81
C ARG A 53 -23.30 -1.17 -17.19
N ASP A 54 -22.59 -2.28 -17.39
CA ASP A 54 -22.97 -3.61 -16.87
C ASP A 54 -22.43 -3.82 -15.43
N GLY A 55 -21.75 -2.82 -14.87
CA GLY A 55 -21.15 -2.86 -13.55
C GLY A 55 -19.83 -3.63 -13.51
N LEU A 56 -19.23 -3.94 -14.67
CA LEU A 56 -17.95 -4.62 -14.75
C LEU A 56 -16.81 -3.61 -14.59
N LEU A 57 -15.73 -4.03 -13.93
CA LEU A 57 -14.57 -3.18 -13.72
C LEU A 57 -13.85 -2.93 -15.05
N LYS A 58 -13.65 -1.66 -15.39
CA LYS A 58 -13.01 -1.21 -16.63
C LYS A 58 -11.57 -0.77 -16.39
N HIS A 59 -11.37 0.13 -15.42
CA HIS A 59 -10.05 0.64 -15.07
C HIS A 59 -9.87 0.75 -13.55
N ILE A 60 -8.66 0.45 -13.11
CA ILE A 60 -8.15 0.85 -11.80
C ILE A 60 -7.02 1.84 -12.05
N TYR A 61 -7.14 3.02 -11.49
CA TYR A 61 -6.11 4.05 -11.50
C TYR A 61 -5.60 4.27 -10.09
N ILE A 62 -4.29 4.12 -9.89
CA ILE A 62 -3.64 4.34 -8.60
C ILE A 62 -2.64 5.46 -8.77
N TYR A 63 -2.71 6.44 -7.87
CA TYR A 63 -1.85 7.61 -7.89
C TYR A 63 -1.13 7.79 -6.57
N PHE A 64 0.14 8.17 -6.66
CA PHE A 64 0.99 8.56 -5.54
C PHE A 64 1.68 9.88 -5.86
N SER A 65 1.54 10.90 -5.00
CA SER A 65 2.18 12.21 -5.22
C SER A 65 3.70 12.19 -5.06
N LYS A 66 4.22 11.20 -4.34
CA LYS A 66 5.65 10.93 -4.11
C LYS A 66 5.99 9.51 -4.61
N PRO A 67 7.23 9.22 -5.03
CA PRO A 67 8.40 10.12 -5.04
C PRO A 67 8.35 11.23 -6.09
N ARG A 68 7.75 10.96 -7.25
CA ARG A 68 7.55 11.89 -8.37
C ARG A 68 6.28 11.46 -9.10
N PHE A 69 5.12 11.87 -8.59
CA PHE A 69 3.82 11.72 -9.25
C PHE A 69 3.66 10.44 -10.09
N ILE A 70 3.49 9.31 -9.41
CA ILE A 70 3.36 8.01 -10.09
C ILE A 70 1.89 7.69 -10.27
N GLY A 71 1.47 7.55 -11.53
CA GLY A 71 0.17 7.02 -11.91
C GLY A 71 0.29 5.62 -12.50
N LEU A 72 -0.47 4.67 -11.97
CA LEU A 72 -0.59 3.31 -12.47
C LEU A 72 -1.99 3.11 -13.03
N VAL A 73 -2.07 2.67 -14.29
CA VAL A 73 -3.33 2.29 -14.93
C VAL A 73 -3.34 0.77 -15.09
N ILE A 74 -4.35 0.14 -14.49
CA ILE A 74 -4.61 -1.29 -14.61
C ILE A 74 -5.92 -1.40 -15.38
N ARG A 75 -5.85 -2.01 -16.56
CA ARG A 75 -7.03 -2.27 -17.38
C ARG A 75 -7.60 -3.62 -17.01
N ALA A 76 -8.92 -3.68 -16.92
CA ALA A 76 -9.65 -4.92 -16.82
C ALA A 76 -10.56 -5.04 -18.05
N GLU A 77 -10.69 -6.26 -18.55
CA GLU A 77 -11.57 -6.58 -19.68
C GLU A 77 -12.29 -7.88 -19.37
N ASN A 78 -13.63 -7.86 -19.36
CA ASN A 78 -14.46 -9.00 -18.96
C ASN A 78 -14.02 -9.58 -17.60
N ASN A 79 -13.80 -8.70 -16.61
CA ASN A 79 -13.24 -9.03 -15.29
C ASN A 79 -11.87 -9.74 -15.31
N ARG A 80 -11.10 -9.65 -16.38
CA ARG A 80 -9.73 -10.16 -16.43
C ARG A 80 -8.74 -9.03 -16.37
N LEU A 81 -7.77 -9.15 -15.46
CA LEU A 81 -6.66 -8.21 -15.39
C LEU A 81 -5.83 -8.31 -16.68
N GLN A 82 -5.68 -7.19 -17.35
CA GLN A 82 -4.72 -7.05 -18.41
C GLN A 82 -3.34 -6.73 -17.83
N GLN A 83 -2.34 -6.65 -18.71
CA GLN A 83 -1.00 -6.26 -18.31
C GLN A 83 -1.00 -4.86 -17.66
N ILE A 84 -0.31 -4.73 -16.53
CA ILE A 84 -0.09 -3.45 -15.87
C ILE A 84 1.10 -2.78 -16.53
N ASN A 85 0.87 -1.56 -17.01
CA ASN A 85 1.94 -0.72 -17.51
C ASN A 85 2.65 -0.07 -16.31
N THR A 86 3.93 -0.40 -16.14
CA THR A 86 4.82 0.21 -15.14
C THR A 86 5.94 1.04 -15.80
N ASP A 87 5.82 1.38 -17.09
CA ASP A 87 6.82 2.13 -17.85
C ASP A 87 7.00 3.54 -17.28
N ALA A 88 5.95 4.08 -16.66
CA ALA A 88 5.98 5.32 -15.89
C ALA A 88 7.10 5.33 -14.83
N PHE A 89 7.49 4.16 -14.30
CA PHE A 89 8.59 4.07 -13.33
C PHE A 89 9.92 4.53 -13.93
N GLY A 90 10.21 4.14 -15.17
CA GLY A 90 11.41 4.57 -15.90
C GLY A 90 11.44 6.08 -16.14
N THR A 91 10.29 6.65 -16.50
CA THR A 91 10.15 8.08 -16.78
C THR A 91 10.26 8.94 -15.53
N PHE A 92 9.57 8.56 -14.46
CA PHE A 92 9.50 9.39 -13.25
C PHE A 92 10.63 9.13 -12.25
N CYS A 93 11.19 7.92 -12.24
CA CYS A 93 12.25 7.50 -11.31
C CYS A 93 13.49 6.97 -12.08
N PRO A 94 14.12 7.78 -12.97
CA PRO A 94 15.25 7.33 -13.78
C PRO A 94 16.43 6.91 -12.89
N GLY A 95 16.95 5.71 -13.12
CA GLY A 95 18.07 5.17 -12.34
C GLY A 95 17.71 4.69 -10.93
N THR A 96 16.44 4.76 -10.53
CA THR A 96 15.94 4.27 -9.24
C THR A 96 14.69 3.41 -9.39
N ASN A 97 14.68 2.60 -10.46
CA ASN A 97 13.63 1.64 -10.75
C ASN A 97 14.21 0.36 -11.35
N PHE A 98 13.56 -0.77 -11.11
CA PHE A 98 13.93 -2.05 -11.71
C PHE A 98 12.75 -2.98 -11.88
N VAL A 99 12.97 -4.00 -12.70
CA VAL A 99 12.02 -5.07 -12.94
C VAL A 99 12.74 -6.39 -12.76
N ASN A 100 12.14 -7.31 -12.01
CA ASN A 100 12.62 -8.67 -11.85
C ASN A 100 11.49 -9.67 -12.10
N GLU A 101 11.81 -10.85 -12.60
CA GLU A 101 10.88 -11.97 -12.73
C GLU A 101 11.42 -13.20 -12.01
N THR A 102 10.59 -13.80 -11.18
CA THR A 102 10.92 -15.04 -10.46
C THR A 102 9.91 -16.13 -10.80
N LYS A 103 10.34 -17.38 -10.72
CA LYS A 103 9.48 -18.56 -10.91
C LYS A 103 9.40 -19.34 -9.61
N ASN A 104 8.19 -19.82 -9.28
CA ASN A 104 8.02 -20.78 -8.20
C ASN A 104 8.21 -22.23 -8.69
N ARG A 105 8.16 -23.20 -7.78
CA ARG A 105 8.29 -24.64 -8.06
C ARG A 105 7.29 -25.18 -9.10
N TRP A 106 6.18 -24.48 -9.31
CA TRP A 106 5.09 -24.85 -10.22
C TRP A 106 5.14 -24.08 -11.55
N ASN A 107 6.26 -23.42 -11.88
CA ASN A 107 6.42 -22.55 -13.04
C ASN A 107 5.48 -21.32 -13.07
N GLY A 108 4.83 -21.00 -11.95
CA GLY A 108 4.14 -19.73 -11.78
C GLY A 108 5.15 -18.58 -11.74
N VAL A 109 4.84 -17.48 -12.44
CA VAL A 109 5.75 -16.33 -12.59
C VAL A 109 5.29 -15.18 -11.72
N THR A 110 6.21 -14.56 -10.98
CA THR A 110 5.98 -13.28 -10.30
C THR A 110 6.88 -12.22 -10.94
N LYS A 111 6.26 -11.27 -11.64
CA LYS A 111 6.93 -10.07 -12.14
C LYS A 111 6.84 -8.97 -11.09
N THR A 112 7.97 -8.46 -10.65
CA THR A 112 8.07 -7.39 -9.65
C THR A 112 8.64 -6.16 -10.34
N SER A 113 7.86 -5.08 -10.40
CA SER A 113 8.34 -3.76 -10.82
C SER A 113 8.47 -2.89 -9.58
N VAL A 114 9.60 -2.19 -9.44
CA VAL A 114 9.89 -1.35 -8.28
C VAL A 114 10.33 0.03 -8.77
N ALA A 115 9.81 1.07 -8.13
CA ALA A 115 10.29 2.44 -8.24
C ALA A 115 10.50 3.02 -6.85
N TYR A 116 11.64 3.62 -6.61
CA TYR A 116 11.94 4.26 -5.33
C TYR A 116 12.64 5.59 -5.54
N ASN A 117 12.59 6.44 -4.53
CA ASN A 117 13.48 7.58 -4.41
C ASN A 117 13.51 7.99 -2.95
N TRP A 118 14.73 8.12 -2.43
CA TRP A 118 14.95 8.40 -1.03
C TRP A 118 16.22 9.23 -0.83
N SER A 119 16.23 10.02 0.24
CA SER A 119 17.34 10.77 0.79
C SER A 119 17.42 10.51 2.29
N GLU A 120 18.40 11.09 2.98
CA GLU A 120 18.58 10.92 4.42
C GLU A 120 17.33 11.28 5.24
N ASP A 121 16.53 12.24 4.77
CA ASP A 121 15.39 12.79 5.51
C ASP A 121 14.02 12.32 5.00
N GLU A 122 13.89 11.91 3.74
CA GLU A 122 12.59 11.55 3.13
C GLU A 122 12.77 10.47 2.08
N GLY A 123 11.86 9.50 2.03
CA GLY A 123 11.88 8.45 1.04
C GLY A 123 10.53 7.88 0.72
N SER A 124 10.43 7.30 -0.48
CA SER A 124 9.25 6.57 -0.91
C SER A 124 9.59 5.46 -1.88
N LEU A 125 8.73 4.45 -1.89
CA LEU A 125 8.89 3.22 -2.64
C LEU A 125 7.51 2.76 -3.12
N VAL A 126 7.38 2.51 -4.41
CA VAL A 126 6.23 1.84 -5.03
C VAL A 126 6.70 0.48 -5.54
N VAL A 127 5.95 -0.56 -5.22
CA VAL A 127 6.17 -1.93 -5.68
C VAL A 127 4.90 -2.43 -6.34
N VAL A 128 5.04 -3.05 -7.51
CA VAL A 128 3.97 -3.73 -8.23
C VAL A 128 4.38 -5.17 -8.47
N GLU A 129 3.72 -6.10 -7.81
CA GLU A 129 3.88 -7.54 -8.03
C GLU A 129 2.73 -8.06 -8.87
N GLN A 130 3.05 -8.72 -10.00
CA GLN A 130 2.10 -9.35 -10.90
C GLN A 130 2.36 -10.85 -10.91
N LYS A 131 1.42 -11.64 -10.38
CA LYS A 131 1.53 -13.10 -10.31
C LYS A 131 0.73 -13.74 -11.44
N ARG A 132 1.35 -14.69 -12.14
CA ARG A 132 0.79 -15.46 -13.25
C ARG A 132 0.89 -16.94 -12.97
N LYS A 133 -0.16 -17.68 -13.33
CA LYS A 133 -0.12 -19.15 -13.35
C LYS A 133 0.75 -19.65 -14.51
N SER A 134 1.30 -20.85 -14.35
CA SER A 134 2.06 -21.50 -15.43
C SER A 134 1.23 -21.61 -16.70
N GLY A 135 1.79 -21.20 -17.84
CA GLY A 135 1.10 -21.20 -19.14
C GLY A 135 0.11 -20.03 -19.36
N PHE A 136 -0.13 -19.17 -18.37
CA PHE A 136 -1.03 -18.02 -18.52
C PHE A 136 -0.25 -16.73 -18.80
N LYS A 137 -0.70 -15.98 -19.82
CA LYS A 137 -0.10 -14.68 -20.18
C LYS A 137 -0.51 -13.56 -19.22
N MET A 138 -1.74 -13.60 -18.71
CA MET A 138 -2.33 -12.54 -17.89
C MET A 138 -2.16 -12.79 -16.39
N PRO A 139 -1.99 -11.72 -15.58
CA PRO A 139 -1.90 -11.85 -14.13
C PRO A 139 -3.23 -12.30 -13.52
N CYS A 140 -3.17 -13.18 -12.52
CA CYS A 140 -4.32 -13.56 -11.70
C CYS A 140 -4.40 -12.77 -10.40
N VAL A 141 -3.25 -12.26 -9.93
CA VAL A 141 -3.13 -11.45 -8.73
C VAL A 141 -2.16 -10.31 -9.02
N VAL A 142 -2.55 -9.12 -8.60
CA VAL A 142 -1.71 -7.94 -8.60
C VAL A 142 -1.70 -7.38 -7.20
N THR A 143 -0.51 -7.10 -6.67
CA THR A 143 -0.34 -6.37 -5.43
C THR A 143 0.43 -5.09 -5.72
N VAL A 144 -0.11 -3.95 -5.30
CA VAL A 144 0.56 -2.65 -5.34
C VAL A 144 0.84 -2.21 -3.92
N ALA A 145 2.10 -2.08 -3.54
CA ALA A 145 2.51 -1.59 -2.23
C ALA A 145 3.18 -0.22 -2.38
N TYR A 146 2.81 0.71 -1.50
CA TYR A 146 3.44 2.01 -1.40
C TYR A 146 3.93 2.23 0.01
N TYR A 147 5.17 2.68 0.14
CA TYR A 147 5.81 3.01 1.40
C TYR A 147 6.30 4.45 1.33
N TYR A 148 6.12 5.17 2.43
CA TYR A 148 6.58 6.53 2.61
C TYR A 148 7.23 6.68 3.98
N ALA A 149 8.40 7.31 4.03
CA ALA A 149 9.06 7.63 5.28
C ALA A 149 9.60 9.06 5.25
N ILE A 150 9.53 9.73 6.40
CA ILE A 150 10.18 11.01 6.64
C ILE A 150 10.75 11.01 8.05
N ASN A 151 12.03 11.36 8.15
CA ASN A 151 12.74 11.59 9.40
C ASN A 151 13.50 12.91 9.28
N ALA A 152 12.76 14.01 9.31
CA ALA A 152 13.30 15.34 9.06
C ALA A 152 13.28 16.16 10.35
N GLN A 153 14.40 16.81 10.66
CA GLN A 153 14.47 17.87 11.66
C GLN A 153 14.48 19.21 10.95
N ARG A 154 13.30 19.85 10.80
CA ARG A 154 13.26 21.19 10.22
C ARG A 154 13.73 22.22 11.24
N ARG A 155 14.90 22.81 10.99
CA ARG A 155 15.33 24.06 11.64
C ARG A 155 14.57 25.21 11.02
N ASN A 156 13.57 25.75 11.72
CA ASN A 156 13.02 27.05 11.40
C ASN A 156 13.66 28.06 12.35
N TYR A 157 14.26 29.13 11.83
CA TYR A 157 15.08 30.07 12.62
C TYR A 157 14.28 30.84 13.70
N PHE A 158 12.94 30.79 13.63
CA PHE A 158 12.04 31.56 14.48
C PHE A 158 11.01 30.74 15.28
N ILE A 159 10.89 29.41 15.09
CA ILE A 159 9.88 28.57 15.76
C ILE A 159 10.52 27.22 16.14
N LEU A 160 10.16 26.70 17.33
CA LEU A 160 10.54 25.38 17.86
C LEU A 160 10.87 24.35 16.77
N GLN A 161 12.04 23.70 16.91
CA GLN A 161 12.46 22.60 16.05
C GLN A 161 11.39 21.50 16.06
N LYS A 162 10.64 21.37 14.96
CA LYS A 162 9.71 20.26 14.78
C LYS A 162 10.47 19.09 14.15
N LYS A 163 10.60 18.01 14.92
CA LYS A 163 11.08 16.72 14.44
C LYS A 163 9.89 15.93 13.90
N TYR A 164 10.02 15.42 12.68
CA TYR A 164 9.07 14.47 12.09
C TYR A 164 9.76 13.11 12.05
N ASP A 165 9.04 12.08 12.48
CA ASP A 165 9.48 10.69 12.41
C ASP A 165 8.24 9.86 12.06
N VAL A 166 8.07 9.58 10.77
CA VAL A 166 6.86 8.94 10.23
C VAL A 166 7.27 7.90 9.22
N GLY A 167 6.77 6.68 9.37
CA GLY A 167 6.82 5.64 8.37
C GLY A 167 5.42 5.08 8.14
N LEU A 168 5.02 4.99 6.87
CA LEU A 168 3.67 4.57 6.49
C LEU A 168 3.71 3.64 5.29
N SER A 169 2.77 2.71 5.25
CA SER A 169 2.54 1.88 4.09
C SER A 169 1.07 1.71 3.75
N ILE A 170 0.83 1.48 2.48
CA ILE A 170 -0.47 1.16 1.89
C ILE A 170 -0.28 -0.03 0.98
N THR A 171 -1.27 -0.91 0.91
CA THR A 171 -1.25 -2.04 -0.01
C THR A 171 -2.60 -2.21 -0.68
N VAL A 172 -2.56 -2.47 -1.98
CA VAL A 172 -3.73 -2.72 -2.81
C VAL A 172 -3.58 -4.11 -3.39
N ASP A 173 -4.45 -5.01 -2.98
CA ASP A 173 -4.52 -6.35 -3.55
C ASP A 173 -5.67 -6.40 -4.55
N ILE A 174 -5.38 -6.86 -5.76
CA ILE A 174 -6.34 -7.02 -6.86
C ILE A 174 -6.28 -8.48 -7.28
N ARG A 175 -7.41 -9.17 -7.19
CA ARG A 175 -7.46 -10.62 -7.41
C ARG A 175 -8.67 -10.98 -8.24
N LEU A 176 -8.54 -12.02 -9.05
CA LEU A 176 -9.68 -12.65 -9.71
C LEU A 176 -10.21 -13.79 -8.85
N VAL A 177 -11.43 -13.66 -8.33
CA VAL A 177 -12.12 -14.66 -7.51
C VAL A 177 -13.44 -15.00 -8.21
N ASP A 178 -13.63 -16.25 -8.62
CA ASP A 178 -14.85 -16.72 -9.29
C ASP A 178 -15.31 -15.87 -10.49
N ASN A 179 -14.36 -15.41 -11.32
CA ASN A 179 -14.58 -14.50 -12.46
C ASN A 179 -15.04 -13.08 -12.08
N VAL A 180 -14.93 -12.71 -10.81
CA VAL A 180 -15.15 -11.35 -10.30
C VAL A 180 -13.83 -10.78 -9.81
N LEU A 181 -13.55 -9.52 -10.14
CA LEU A 181 -12.37 -8.83 -9.61
C LEU A 181 -12.66 -8.35 -8.19
N ASP A 182 -11.92 -8.91 -7.25
CA ASP A 182 -11.89 -8.50 -5.86
C ASP A 182 -10.75 -7.50 -5.63
N LEU A 183 -11.06 -6.40 -4.96
CA LEU A 183 -10.14 -5.31 -4.67
C LEU A 183 -10.10 -5.07 -3.16
N SER A 184 -8.94 -5.26 -2.55
CA SER A 184 -8.73 -5.02 -1.13
C SER A 184 -7.70 -3.91 -0.93
N TRP A 185 -8.13 -2.82 -0.29
CA TRP A 185 -7.27 -1.73 0.12
C TRP A 185 -6.92 -1.87 1.60
N LYS A 186 -5.62 -1.97 1.90
CA LYS A 186 -5.08 -2.13 3.25
C LYS A 186 -4.26 -0.92 3.64
N GLY A 187 -4.46 -0.46 4.87
CA GLY A 187 -3.74 0.65 5.46
C GLY A 187 -4.59 1.92 5.62
N PRO A 188 -3.95 3.02 6.08
CA PRO A 188 -2.51 3.16 6.33
C PRO A 188 -2.03 2.27 7.47
N SER A 189 -0.85 1.65 7.30
CA SER A 189 -0.15 0.94 8.38
C SER A 189 1.08 1.74 8.79
N GLU A 190 1.26 1.89 10.10
CA GLU A 190 2.39 2.63 10.66
C GLU A 190 3.65 1.75 10.75
N HIS A 191 4.79 2.37 10.49
CA HIS A 191 6.12 1.79 10.62
C HIS A 191 7.04 2.81 11.29
N PRO A 192 8.03 2.37 12.06
CA PRO A 192 9.16 3.23 12.39
C PRO A 192 9.82 3.75 11.11
N SER A 193 10.05 5.06 10.98
CA SER A 193 10.63 5.63 9.75
C SER A 193 11.98 5.01 9.43
N PHE A 194 12.81 4.78 10.45
CA PHE A 194 14.13 4.16 10.31
C PHE A 194 14.05 2.77 9.69
N ALA A 195 13.01 1.99 9.99
CA ALA A 195 12.83 0.65 9.45
C ALA A 195 12.54 0.69 7.94
N LEU A 196 11.78 1.69 7.50
CA LEU A 196 11.54 1.91 6.07
C LEU A 196 12.77 2.47 5.35
N PHE A 197 13.55 3.36 5.98
CA PHE A 197 14.82 3.82 5.40
C PHE A 197 15.81 2.66 5.25
N GLU A 198 15.91 1.76 6.21
CA GLU A 198 16.72 0.54 6.08
C GLU A 198 16.26 -0.33 4.93
N MET A 199 14.95 -0.50 4.76
CA MET A 199 14.38 -1.20 3.60
C MET A 199 14.77 -0.52 2.28
N PHE A 200 14.63 0.81 2.18
CA PHE A 200 15.00 1.56 0.97
C PHE A 200 16.48 1.41 0.64
N ARG A 201 17.35 1.49 1.64
CA ARG A 201 18.80 1.30 1.52
C ARG A 201 19.15 -0.11 1.05
N GLN A 202 18.48 -1.14 1.58
CA GLN A 202 18.70 -2.52 1.13
C GLN A 202 18.26 -2.73 -0.32
N ILE A 203 17.08 -2.23 -0.70
CA ILE A 203 16.55 -2.33 -2.06
C ILE A 203 17.47 -1.61 -3.04
N SER A 204 17.94 -0.39 -2.71
CA SER A 204 18.81 0.37 -3.61
C SER A 204 20.19 -0.27 -3.80
N ARG A 205 20.66 -1.06 -2.83
CA ARG A 205 21.94 -1.79 -2.93
C ARG A 205 21.82 -3.11 -3.66
N THR A 206 20.74 -3.86 -3.42
CA THR A 206 20.59 -5.24 -3.89
C THR A 206 19.73 -5.35 -5.15
N TRP A 207 19.03 -4.29 -5.53
CA TRP A 207 18.07 -4.31 -6.65
C TRP A 207 17.07 -5.46 -6.53
N THR A 208 16.74 -5.81 -5.28
CA THR A 208 15.87 -6.93 -4.92
C THR A 208 14.81 -6.42 -3.97
N TRP A 209 13.56 -6.78 -4.25
CA TRP A 209 12.44 -6.51 -3.36
C TRP A 209 12.11 -7.74 -2.52
N LYS A 210 11.95 -7.53 -1.22
CA LYS A 210 11.33 -8.45 -0.28
C LYS A 210 10.58 -7.62 0.75
N TRP A 211 9.35 -8.00 1.07
CA TRP A 211 8.58 -7.30 2.09
C TRP A 211 9.24 -7.36 3.49
N THR A 212 10.00 -8.43 3.76
CA THR A 212 10.82 -8.60 4.98
C THR A 212 12.08 -7.74 5.01
N ALA A 213 12.39 -6.99 3.95
CA ALA A 213 13.49 -6.01 3.98
C ALA A 213 13.19 -4.86 4.96
N CYS A 214 11.93 -4.64 5.33
CA CYS A 214 11.56 -3.82 6.49
C CYS A 214 11.76 -4.63 7.79
N PRO A 215 12.68 -4.24 8.70
CA PRO A 215 12.92 -4.94 9.95
C PRO A 215 11.69 -5.03 10.85
N HIS A 216 10.84 -3.99 10.82
CA HIS A 216 9.57 -3.97 11.55
C HIS A 216 8.61 -5.05 11.05
N CYS A 217 8.45 -5.17 9.72
CA CYS A 217 7.62 -6.21 9.12
C CYS A 217 8.17 -7.61 9.40
N ALA A 218 9.49 -7.80 9.25
CA ALA A 218 10.13 -9.10 9.49
C ALA A 218 9.95 -9.58 10.94
N ALA A 219 10.08 -8.69 11.92
CA ALA A 219 9.85 -9.01 13.32
C ALA A 219 8.39 -9.44 13.59
N GLN A 220 7.42 -8.80 12.94
CA GLN A 220 6.01 -9.19 13.05
C GLN A 220 5.75 -10.57 12.47
N THR A 221 6.43 -10.94 11.37
CA THR A 221 6.32 -12.28 10.76
C THR A 221 6.77 -13.36 11.72
N HIS A 222 7.91 -13.15 12.39
CA HIS A 222 8.44 -14.11 13.35
C HIS A 222 7.46 -14.29 14.52
N ILE A 223 6.86 -13.22 15.03
CA ILE A 223 5.85 -13.30 16.10
C ILE A 223 4.61 -14.07 15.64
N GLN A 224 4.14 -13.84 14.42
CA GLN A 224 3.00 -14.58 13.87
C GLN A 224 3.32 -16.06 13.68
N GLN A 225 4.52 -16.39 13.18
CA GLN A 225 4.98 -17.77 13.01
C GLN A 225 5.07 -18.51 14.35
N PHE A 226 5.63 -17.89 15.39
CA PHE A 226 5.70 -18.49 16.74
C PHE A 226 4.32 -18.66 17.41
N GLN A 227 3.31 -17.88 17.00
CA GLN A 227 1.94 -18.02 17.52
C GLN A 227 1.10 -19.05 16.74
N THR A 228 1.57 -19.51 15.58
CA THR A 228 0.88 -20.48 14.71
C THR A 228 1.58 -21.84 14.63
N GLU A 229 2.53 -22.16 15.53
CA GLU A 229 3.24 -23.46 15.57
C GLU A 229 2.37 -24.69 15.91
N THR A 230 1.05 -24.64 15.67
CA THR A 230 0.23 -25.85 15.52
C THR A 230 -0.34 -26.08 14.13
N GLU A 231 -0.32 -25.13 13.19
CA GLU A 231 -0.85 -25.39 11.83
C GLU A 231 -0.17 -24.54 10.73
N ASN A 232 0.35 -25.26 9.73
CA ASN A 232 0.71 -24.87 8.35
C ASN A 232 2.17 -24.49 8.04
N ASP A 233 2.92 -25.55 7.76
CA ASP A 233 4.14 -25.59 6.94
C ASP A 233 3.82 -25.73 5.43
N ASP A 234 2.69 -25.20 4.97
CA ASP A 234 2.24 -25.34 3.59
C ASP A 234 2.18 -23.99 2.86
N GLU A 235 3.14 -23.79 1.93
CA GLU A 235 3.04 -22.86 0.79
C GLU A 235 1.96 -23.30 -0.22
N GLU A 236 0.78 -23.64 0.30
CA GLU A 236 -0.42 -24.06 -0.40
C GLU A 236 -1.63 -23.48 0.34
N SER A 237 -1.87 -22.17 0.20
CA SER A 237 -3.25 -21.72 0.36
C SER A 237 -4.02 -22.19 -0.86
N ASN A 238 -4.64 -23.35 -0.73
CA ASN A 238 -5.68 -23.89 -1.60
C ASN A 238 -6.50 -22.76 -2.25
N TYR A 239 -6.33 -22.58 -3.56
CA TYR A 239 -7.11 -21.62 -4.36
C TYR A 239 -8.54 -22.10 -4.65
N LEU A 240 -9.00 -23.15 -3.98
CA LEU A 240 -10.38 -23.63 -4.06
C LEU A 240 -10.85 -24.07 -2.67
N GLN A 241 -11.99 -23.49 -2.27
CA GLN A 241 -12.94 -23.91 -1.23
C GLN A 241 -12.57 -23.72 0.25
N GLN A 242 -12.98 -22.56 0.78
CA GLN A 242 -13.89 -22.53 1.93
C GLN A 242 -14.99 -21.48 1.66
N PRO A 243 -16.28 -21.83 1.78
CA PRO A 243 -17.35 -20.84 1.69
C PRO A 243 -17.32 -20.01 2.97
N ARG A 244 -16.66 -18.85 2.94
CA ARG A 244 -16.97 -17.81 3.92
C ARG A 244 -18.33 -17.26 3.55
N GLN A 245 -19.25 -17.36 4.50
CA GLN A 245 -20.63 -16.91 4.39
C GLN A 245 -20.74 -15.60 3.62
N ILE A 246 -21.60 -15.65 2.60
CA ILE A 246 -22.06 -14.52 1.81
C ILE A 246 -22.51 -13.42 2.77
N VAL A 247 -21.73 -12.35 2.87
CA VAL A 247 -22.26 -11.03 3.16
C VAL A 247 -22.20 -10.29 1.83
N MET A 248 -23.34 -10.28 1.13
CA MET A 248 -23.52 -9.43 -0.05
C MET A 248 -23.19 -7.98 0.31
N GLY A 249 -22.23 -7.40 -0.41
CA GLY A 249 -21.99 -5.96 -0.43
C GLY A 249 -21.18 -5.42 0.74
N GLY A 250 -19.85 -5.30 0.55
CA GLY A 250 -19.03 -4.47 1.44
C GLY A 250 -17.55 -4.57 1.13
N ASN A 251 -16.96 -3.52 0.56
CA ASN A 251 -15.51 -3.35 0.48
C ASN A 251 -14.97 -3.31 1.92
N ILE A 252 -14.31 -4.38 2.37
CA ILE A 252 -13.81 -4.48 3.75
C ILE A 252 -12.51 -3.68 3.87
N LEU A 253 -12.60 -2.52 4.53
CA LEU A 253 -11.46 -1.78 5.04
C LEU A 253 -10.94 -2.49 6.30
N ALA A 254 -9.85 -3.25 6.17
CA ALA A 254 -9.12 -3.79 7.31
C ALA A 254 -8.18 -2.69 7.85
N ASN A 255 -8.67 -1.93 8.81
CA ASN A 255 -7.88 -0.99 9.59
C ASN A 255 -7.70 -1.59 10.99
N GLN A 256 -6.48 -1.89 11.41
CA GLN A 256 -6.12 -2.56 12.68
C GLN A 256 -6.41 -1.70 13.92
N GLY A 257 -7.57 -1.04 13.98
CA GLY A 257 -8.01 -0.22 15.11
C GLY A 257 -7.54 1.24 15.08
N VAL A 258 -6.90 1.72 14.00
CA VAL A 258 -6.32 3.08 13.94
C VAL A 258 -7.38 4.15 13.72
N ILE A 259 -8.51 3.84 13.05
CA ILE A 259 -9.60 4.80 12.80
C ILE A 259 -10.92 4.21 13.33
N LYS A 260 -11.58 4.94 14.24
CA LYS A 260 -12.95 4.63 14.69
C LYS A 260 -13.94 5.45 13.85
N GLY A 261 -14.80 4.77 13.09
CA GLY A 261 -15.88 5.39 12.32
C GLY A 261 -17.12 5.71 13.17
N ASN A 262 -18.00 6.59 12.68
CA ASN A 262 -19.27 6.95 13.34
C ASN A 262 -20.51 6.27 12.70
N ASN A 263 -20.31 5.19 11.92
CA ASN A 263 -21.36 4.43 11.24
C ASN A 263 -22.25 5.20 10.23
N ASN A 264 -21.86 6.39 9.77
CA ASN A 264 -22.65 7.19 8.80
C ASN A 264 -21.96 7.38 7.43
N GLY A 265 -21.03 6.50 7.02
CA GLY A 265 -20.43 6.54 5.68
C GLY A 265 -19.45 7.70 5.41
N ASN A 266 -19.24 8.60 6.37
CA ASN A 266 -18.20 9.63 6.35
C ASN A 266 -17.12 9.32 7.38
N PHE A 267 -15.86 9.24 6.95
CA PHE A 267 -14.71 9.19 7.86
C PHE A 267 -14.16 10.60 8.04
N PHE A 268 -14.58 11.28 9.11
CA PHE A 268 -13.85 12.44 9.60
C PHE A 268 -12.85 11.96 10.65
N VAL A 269 -11.57 11.92 10.30
CA VAL A 269 -10.53 11.93 11.33
C VAL A 269 -10.54 13.34 11.90
N LYS A 270 -11.18 13.52 13.07
CA LYS A 270 -10.88 14.66 13.94
C LYS A 270 -9.37 14.65 14.11
N GLN A 271 -8.75 15.80 13.86
CA GLN A 271 -7.38 16.14 14.27
C GLN A 271 -6.98 15.29 15.47
N LEU A 272 -6.05 14.36 15.26
CA LEU A 272 -5.64 13.39 16.27
C LEU A 272 -4.72 14.11 17.26
N ASN A 273 -5.32 14.93 18.12
CA ASN A 273 -4.65 15.51 19.27
C ASN A 273 -4.55 14.40 20.33
N ILE A 274 -3.47 13.62 20.27
CA ILE A 274 -3.11 12.73 21.35
C ILE A 274 -2.60 13.61 22.50
N LEU A 275 -3.50 14.06 23.36
CA LEU A 275 -3.15 14.50 24.71
C LEU A 275 -3.09 13.24 25.58
N ARG A 276 -1.89 12.78 25.91
CA ARG A 276 -1.69 11.84 27.02
C ARG A 276 -1.33 12.66 28.26
N GLY A 277 -2.21 12.62 29.25
CA GLY A 277 -2.02 13.32 30.53
C GLY A 277 -1.05 12.59 31.45
N GLY A 278 -0.44 13.39 32.32
CA GLY A 278 0.10 13.01 33.64
C GLY A 278 1.37 12.19 33.62
#